data_AF-A0A0C2CU35-F1
#
_entry.id   AF-A0A0C2CU35-F1
#
_cell.length_a   1.000
_cell.length_b   1.000
_cell.length_c   1.000
_cell.angle_alpha   90.00
_cell.angle_beta   90.00
_cell.angle_gamma   90.00
#
_symmetry.space_group_name_H-M   'P 1'
#
loop_
_entity.id
_entity.type
_entity.pdbx_description
1 polymer ?
#
loop_
_entity_poly.entity_id
_entity_poly.type
_entity_poly.pdbx_seq_one_letter_code
_entity_poly.pdbx_strand_id
1 'polypeptide(L)'
;MNRLHLDRSLISLATLGLVLMPLACTGDADDGMSQFSSLTYTGGSASGDGDGDEDTDTDTGTDTDEPPPNCGDGIVDTGEECDLGQANSEGGQCTTLCTIAACGDGFVFEGYEECDDGNASNTDDCTNECQTAVCGDGYVHDGVEICDDGNDDESDECTSACTNSTCGDGVVQVGEQCDDGNDNDADDCPGSCQFAFCGDGYLRAGVEQCDDGNMDSDDACIAGTCVDAFCGDGYLYEGVEECDDANMDDTDACPTSCIPAFCGDGFTFVGMEECDDANMVDDDFCMNDCSSNGWYDDFESNNLLTLPWATNGSANWATSGTQPHEGAYVAASGTITHNQNTNLEVTLMAPQAGEVSFWYRVSSENNFDYLRFYIDNVQQGNGWSGVVGWTKAVYPIGAGNHTFRWTYSKDGSVNSNEDKVYIDEVYVGPPP
;
A
#
# COMPACT_ATOMS: atom_id res chain seq x y z
N MET A 1 -44.18 6.65 -26.81
CA MET A 1 -43.30 7.71 -26.29
C MET A 1 -42.31 7.02 -25.36
N ASN A 2 -41.00 6.93 -25.56
CA ASN A 2 -40.09 7.19 -26.66
C ASN A 2 -38.97 6.14 -26.48
N ARG A 3 -38.69 5.33 -27.51
CA ARG A 3 -37.43 4.57 -27.60
C ARG A 3 -36.46 5.46 -28.35
N LEU A 4 -35.40 5.90 -27.70
CA LEU A 4 -34.28 6.56 -28.36
C LEU A 4 -33.24 5.49 -28.73
N HIS A 5 -33.22 5.19 -30.02
CA HIS A 5 -32.08 4.61 -30.72
C HIS A 5 -31.01 5.71 -30.83
N LEU A 6 -29.77 5.44 -30.43
CA LEU A 6 -28.62 6.20 -30.89
C LEU A 6 -27.59 5.26 -31.52
N ASP A 7 -27.14 5.70 -32.68
CA ASP A 7 -26.50 4.95 -33.74
C ASP A 7 -24.99 4.81 -33.51
N ARG A 8 -24.42 3.66 -33.85
CA ARG A 8 -22.98 3.39 -33.80
C ARG A 8 -22.34 3.97 -35.06
N SER A 9 -21.63 5.08 -34.93
CA SER A 9 -20.73 5.59 -35.97
C SER A 9 -19.27 5.54 -35.50
N LEU A 10 -18.51 4.79 -36.29
CA LEU A 10 -17.05 4.64 -36.29
C LEU A 10 -16.34 5.99 -36.43
N ILE A 11 -15.36 6.27 -35.57
CA ILE A 11 -14.15 7.03 -35.95
C ILE A 11 -12.95 6.34 -35.31
N SER A 12 -12.08 5.83 -36.16
CA SER A 12 -10.78 5.27 -35.86
C SER A 12 -9.71 6.17 -36.49
N LEU A 13 -8.51 6.17 -35.89
CA LEU A 13 -7.25 6.81 -36.27
C LEU A 13 -7.09 8.31 -36.03
N ALA A 14 -6.29 8.63 -35.01
CA ALA A 14 -5.10 9.48 -35.18
C ALA A 14 -4.04 9.12 -34.13
N THR A 15 -3.06 8.33 -34.55
CA THR A 15 -1.76 8.17 -33.89
C THR A 15 -1.02 9.51 -33.88
N LEU A 16 -0.70 10.04 -32.70
CA LEU A 16 0.25 11.15 -32.56
C LEU A 16 1.40 10.68 -31.67
N GLY A 17 2.53 10.38 -32.31
CA GLY A 17 3.77 10.06 -31.62
C GLY A 17 4.37 11.32 -31.01
N LEU A 18 4.63 11.28 -29.71
CA LEU A 18 5.46 12.26 -29.01
C LEU A 18 6.84 11.64 -28.80
N VAL A 19 7.85 12.26 -29.41
CA VAL A 19 9.26 11.90 -29.26
C VAL A 19 9.74 12.44 -27.92
N LEU A 20 10.06 11.53 -26.99
CA LEU A 20 10.81 11.82 -25.77
C LEU A 20 12.29 12.13 -26.13
N MET A 21 12.79 13.30 -25.74
CA MET A 21 14.23 13.53 -25.55
C MET A 21 14.56 13.40 -24.06
N PRO A 22 15.58 12.64 -23.66
CA PRO A 22 16.08 12.66 -22.28
C PRO A 22 17.16 13.76 -22.15
N LEU A 23 16.96 14.70 -21.24
CA LEU A 23 18.05 15.51 -20.71
C LEU A 23 18.62 14.77 -19.49
N ALA A 24 19.78 14.15 -19.69
CA ALA A 24 20.62 13.64 -18.62
C ALA A 24 21.40 14.81 -18.00
N CYS A 25 21.32 14.96 -16.68
CA CYS A 25 22.24 15.79 -15.92
C CYS A 25 23.13 14.86 -15.09
N THR A 26 24.42 14.83 -15.38
CA THR A 26 25.45 14.21 -14.53
C THR A 26 26.36 15.31 -14.00
N GLY A 27 26.55 15.35 -12.68
CA GLY A 27 27.58 16.17 -12.04
C GLY A 27 28.99 15.72 -12.43
N ASP A 28 29.98 16.61 -12.31
CA ASP A 28 30.76 16.74 -11.08
C ASP A 28 31.91 17.76 -11.23
N ALA A 29 32.27 18.30 -10.06
CA ALA A 29 33.54 18.89 -9.61
C ALA A 29 33.95 20.29 -10.12
N ASP A 30 34.26 21.30 -9.29
CA ASP A 30 34.97 21.48 -7.98
C ASP A 30 36.32 22.19 -8.25
N ASP A 31 36.54 23.31 -7.55
CA ASP A 31 37.77 24.07 -7.33
C ASP A 31 37.31 25.37 -6.62
N GLY A 32 37.54 25.67 -5.34
CA GLY A 32 38.45 25.16 -4.33
C GLY A 32 38.74 26.36 -3.42
N MET A 33 38.33 26.32 -2.15
CA MET A 33 38.68 27.35 -1.16
C MET A 33 39.08 26.68 0.16
N SER A 34 40.34 26.84 0.54
CA SER A 34 40.84 26.67 1.91
C SER A 34 41.72 27.90 2.17
N GLN A 35 41.71 28.59 3.31
CA GLN A 35 41.93 28.00 4.61
C GLN A 35 41.64 28.99 5.76
N PHE A 36 41.47 28.39 6.93
CA PHE A 36 41.02 28.85 8.24
C PHE A 36 42.04 29.62 9.10
N SER A 37 41.52 30.48 10.00
CA SER A 37 41.70 30.45 11.48
C SER A 37 41.40 31.84 12.06
N SER A 38 40.85 32.05 13.26
CA SER A 38 40.25 31.20 14.29
C SER A 38 39.57 32.12 15.31
N LEU A 39 38.49 31.65 15.93
CA LEU A 39 37.74 32.29 17.03
C LEU A 39 38.60 32.65 18.27
N THR A 40 38.19 33.66 19.04
CA THR A 40 37.50 33.44 20.35
C THR A 40 37.04 34.73 21.07
N TYR A 41 35.96 34.51 21.80
CA TYR A 41 35.08 35.38 22.58
C TYR A 41 35.66 35.79 23.95
N THR A 42 35.30 37.00 24.43
CA THR A 42 34.98 37.44 25.82
C THR A 42 34.92 38.98 25.78
N GLY A 43 34.01 39.76 26.36
CA GLY A 43 32.92 39.58 27.32
C GLY A 43 32.79 40.91 28.07
N GLY A 44 31.56 41.37 28.35
CA GLY A 44 31.28 42.30 29.46
C GLY A 44 30.95 43.76 29.13
N SER A 45 29.66 44.06 29.26
CA SER A 45 29.04 45.20 29.95
C SER A 45 29.65 46.62 29.91
N ALA A 46 28.83 47.50 29.32
CA ALA A 46 28.16 48.65 29.96
C ALA A 46 28.97 49.86 30.46
N SER A 47 28.44 51.02 30.04
CA SER A 47 28.38 52.32 30.74
C SER A 47 29.62 53.21 30.68
N GLY A 48 29.43 54.43 30.17
CA GLY A 48 30.32 55.55 30.48
C GLY A 48 30.30 56.66 29.43
N ASP A 49 29.47 57.66 29.69
CA ASP A 49 29.39 58.96 29.02
C ASP A 49 30.77 59.65 28.94
N GLY A 50 31.02 60.39 27.86
CA GLY A 50 32.25 61.16 27.70
C GLY A 50 32.20 62.10 26.49
N ASP A 51 31.66 63.30 26.72
CA ASP A 51 31.85 64.47 25.88
C ASP A 51 33.35 64.69 25.60
N GLY A 52 33.69 65.03 24.35
CA GLY A 52 35.06 65.33 23.95
C GLY A 52 35.16 65.72 22.48
N ASP A 53 34.79 66.96 22.18
CA ASP A 53 35.11 67.68 20.95
C ASP A 53 36.61 67.55 20.61
N GLU A 54 36.91 67.25 19.36
CA GLU A 54 38.01 67.89 18.61
C GLU A 54 37.77 67.69 17.12
N ASP A 55 36.92 68.53 16.54
CA ASP A 55 36.81 68.72 15.10
C ASP A 55 38.10 69.36 14.59
N THR A 56 38.91 68.58 13.89
CA THR A 56 39.91 69.11 12.97
C THR A 56 39.44 68.87 11.55
N ASP A 57 38.49 69.70 11.11
CA ASP A 57 38.20 69.83 9.68
C ASP A 57 39.39 70.48 8.99
N THR A 58 40.01 69.70 8.11
CA THR A 58 40.90 70.24 7.08
C THR A 58 40.18 70.13 5.77
N ASP A 59 39.15 70.96 5.62
CA ASP A 59 38.45 71.08 4.36
C ASP A 59 39.29 71.88 3.36
N THR A 60 39.49 71.28 2.19
CA THR A 60 39.98 71.95 0.97
C THR A 60 39.13 71.57 -0.24
N GLY A 61 37.88 71.15 0.00
CA GLY A 61 36.80 71.24 -0.97
C GLY A 61 36.27 72.67 -1.04
N THR A 62 35.67 73.03 -2.16
CA THR A 62 34.77 74.18 -2.22
C THR A 62 33.52 73.78 -1.46
N ASP A 63 33.46 74.15 -0.19
CA ASP A 63 32.32 73.98 0.69
C ASP A 63 31.10 74.66 0.05
N THR A 64 30.08 73.89 -0.30
CA THR A 64 28.79 74.38 -0.79
C THR A 64 27.92 74.94 0.32
N ASP A 65 28.43 74.92 1.55
CA ASP A 65 27.69 75.23 2.77
C ASP A 65 27.88 76.69 3.23
N GLU A 66 28.60 77.52 2.44
CA GLU A 66 28.71 78.97 2.71
C GLU A 66 27.59 79.74 1.98
N PRO A 67 26.74 80.50 2.70
CA PRO A 67 25.66 81.27 2.08
C PRO A 67 26.20 82.31 1.10
N PRO A 68 25.49 82.58 -0.02
CA PRO A 68 25.86 83.62 -0.98
C PRO A 68 26.08 84.99 -0.29
N PRO A 69 26.98 85.85 -0.83
CA PRO A 69 27.14 87.20 -0.31
C PRO A 69 25.81 87.96 -0.37
N ASN A 70 25.33 88.44 0.78
CA ASN A 70 24.06 89.14 1.01
C ASN A 70 22.82 88.28 1.31
N CYS A 71 22.96 86.96 1.39
CA CYS A 71 21.83 86.10 1.72
C CYS A 71 21.14 86.51 3.05
N GLY A 72 19.84 86.75 2.99
CA GLY A 72 18.99 87.15 4.11
C GLY A 72 18.76 88.66 4.23
N ASP A 73 18.97 89.43 3.15
CA ASP A 73 18.72 90.88 3.10
C ASP A 73 17.33 91.28 2.55
N GLY A 74 16.58 90.29 2.03
CA GLY A 74 15.25 90.43 1.45
C GLY A 74 15.22 90.75 -0.04
N ILE A 75 16.34 90.60 -0.75
CA ILE A 75 16.48 90.85 -2.19
C ILE A 75 17.19 89.66 -2.84
N VAL A 76 16.55 89.02 -3.82
CA VAL A 76 17.18 87.93 -4.59
C VAL A 76 18.33 88.47 -5.44
N ASP A 77 19.56 88.22 -4.99
CA ASP A 77 20.81 88.64 -5.63
C ASP A 77 21.34 87.60 -6.63
N THR A 78 22.45 87.92 -7.31
CA THR A 78 23.05 87.01 -8.30
C THR A 78 23.74 85.83 -7.60
N GLY A 79 23.16 84.64 -7.70
CA GLY A 79 23.64 83.42 -7.05
C GLY A 79 22.65 82.86 -6.03
N GLU A 80 21.57 83.57 -5.74
CA GLU A 80 20.47 83.15 -4.88
C GLU A 80 19.28 82.66 -5.73
N GLU A 81 18.55 81.67 -5.22
CA GLU A 81 17.29 81.21 -5.82
C GLU A 81 16.08 81.90 -5.16
N CYS A 82 16.24 82.32 -3.90
CA CYS A 82 15.25 83.03 -3.11
C CYS A 82 15.94 83.90 -2.04
N ASP A 83 15.24 84.90 -1.50
CA ASP A 83 15.68 85.65 -0.31
C ASP A 83 14.43 86.26 0.36
N LEU A 84 14.04 85.69 1.51
CA LEU A 84 12.94 86.16 2.35
C LEU A 84 13.43 87.02 3.53
N GLY A 85 14.68 87.46 3.49
CA GLY A 85 15.32 88.27 4.49
C GLY A 85 15.49 87.51 5.81
N GLN A 86 15.06 88.15 6.90
CA GLN A 86 15.01 87.53 8.23
C GLN A 86 14.02 86.36 8.33
N ALA A 87 13.20 86.11 7.30
CA ALA A 87 12.30 84.96 7.25
C ALA A 87 12.91 83.74 6.55
N ASN A 88 14.18 83.81 6.08
CA ASN A 88 14.93 82.62 5.71
C ASN A 88 15.04 81.71 6.93
N SER A 89 14.83 80.43 6.71
CA SER A 89 14.80 79.42 7.76
C SER A 89 15.12 78.08 7.11
N GLU A 90 15.83 77.22 7.83
CA GLU A 90 16.14 75.87 7.35
C GLU A 90 14.88 75.09 6.94
N GLY A 91 13.80 75.14 7.73
CA GLY A 91 12.49 74.55 7.36
C GLY A 91 11.50 75.52 6.69
N GLY A 92 11.96 76.50 5.91
CA GLY A 92 11.11 77.50 5.25
C GLY A 92 11.20 77.45 3.72
N GLN A 93 10.35 78.20 3.00
CA GLN A 93 10.39 78.30 1.52
C GLN A 93 11.75 78.70 0.95
N CYS A 94 12.58 79.34 1.79
CA CYS A 94 13.91 79.78 1.46
C CYS A 94 14.85 79.41 2.60
N THR A 95 15.85 78.58 2.30
CA THR A 95 16.83 78.13 3.26
C THR A 95 17.71 79.30 3.72
N THR A 96 18.49 79.09 4.78
CA THR A 96 19.51 80.05 5.24
C THR A 96 20.66 80.24 4.24
N LEU A 97 20.73 79.40 3.21
CA LEU A 97 21.67 79.48 2.07
C LEU A 97 21.04 80.15 0.83
N CYS A 98 19.83 80.71 0.94
CA CYS A 98 19.13 81.36 -0.16
C CYS A 98 18.85 80.43 -1.35
N THR A 99 18.64 79.14 -1.06
CA THR A 99 18.15 78.13 -1.99
C THR A 99 16.67 77.86 -1.73
N ILE A 100 15.93 77.52 -2.78
CA ILE A 100 14.53 77.11 -2.61
C ILE A 100 14.55 75.73 -1.95
N ALA A 101 13.80 75.57 -0.86
CA ALA A 101 13.63 74.26 -0.22
C ALA A 101 13.08 73.26 -1.24
N ALA A 102 13.71 72.09 -1.30
CA ALA A 102 13.39 71.07 -2.27
C ALA A 102 13.50 69.69 -1.65
N CYS A 103 12.51 68.85 -1.92
CA CYS A 103 12.52 67.46 -1.51
C CYS A 103 13.85 66.73 -1.75
N GLY A 104 14.39 66.16 -0.68
CA GLY A 104 15.67 65.46 -0.64
C GLY A 104 16.85 66.36 -0.27
N ASP A 105 16.63 67.55 0.27
CA ASP A 105 17.69 68.49 0.68
C ASP A 105 18.06 68.40 2.17
N GLY A 106 17.35 67.56 2.93
CA GLY A 106 17.54 67.29 4.34
C GLY A 106 16.71 68.18 5.26
N PHE A 107 15.85 69.06 4.72
CA PHE A 107 15.07 70.01 5.49
C PHE A 107 13.57 69.92 5.20
N VAL A 108 12.79 69.53 6.21
CA VAL A 108 11.33 69.47 6.09
C VAL A 108 10.72 70.88 6.04
N PHE A 109 10.10 71.22 4.91
CA PHE A 109 9.34 72.47 4.79
C PHE A 109 7.88 72.36 5.27
N GLU A 110 7.61 72.92 6.45
CA GLU A 110 6.31 72.80 7.14
C GLU A 110 5.11 73.26 6.27
N GLY A 111 4.19 72.33 6.03
CA GLY A 111 2.95 72.58 5.28
C GLY A 111 3.05 72.39 3.76
N TYR A 112 4.21 71.97 3.26
CA TYR A 112 4.43 71.67 1.84
C TYR A 112 5.04 70.27 1.65
N GLU A 113 5.87 69.82 2.58
CA GLU A 113 6.49 68.49 2.60
C GLU A 113 6.16 67.79 3.93
N GLU A 114 5.86 66.49 3.87
CA GLU A 114 5.52 65.70 5.06
C GLU A 114 6.76 65.06 5.70
N CYS A 115 7.81 64.84 4.90
CA CYS A 115 9.12 64.33 5.28
C CYS A 115 10.20 64.89 4.34
N ASP A 116 11.47 64.70 4.71
CA ASP A 116 12.65 64.89 3.85
C ASP A 116 13.79 64.09 4.49
N ASP A 117 14.38 63.15 3.75
CA ASP A 117 15.48 62.28 4.22
C ASP A 117 16.83 62.60 3.56
N GLY A 118 16.94 63.77 2.92
CA GLY A 118 18.17 64.29 2.37
C GLY A 118 18.66 63.57 1.12
N ASN A 119 17.80 62.81 0.44
CA ASN A 119 18.16 62.17 -0.81
C ASN A 119 16.97 62.02 -1.78
N ALA A 120 17.21 61.40 -2.94
CA ALA A 120 16.24 61.28 -4.04
C ALA A 120 15.80 59.82 -4.29
N SER A 121 15.73 59.02 -3.22
CA SER A 121 15.24 57.65 -3.24
C SER A 121 13.74 57.63 -2.93
N ASN A 122 13.06 56.58 -3.38
CA ASN A 122 11.65 56.33 -3.08
C ASN A 122 11.46 55.14 -2.12
N THR A 123 12.56 54.53 -1.65
CA THR A 123 12.55 53.22 -1.00
C THR A 123 13.12 53.28 0.42
N ASP A 124 13.06 54.45 1.03
CA ASP A 124 13.57 54.85 2.34
C ASP A 124 12.55 55.75 3.04
N ASP A 125 12.95 56.48 4.07
CA ASP A 125 12.01 57.14 5.00
C ASP A 125 11.07 58.15 4.31
N CYS A 126 11.44 58.67 3.13
CA CYS A 126 10.65 59.61 2.36
C CYS A 126 10.62 59.28 0.86
N THR A 127 9.49 59.55 0.20
CA THR A 127 9.42 59.49 -1.28
C THR A 127 9.96 60.78 -1.91
N ASN A 128 10.34 60.72 -3.19
CA ASN A 128 10.76 61.87 -4.01
C ASN A 128 9.67 62.96 -4.16
N GLU A 129 8.42 62.65 -3.82
CA GLU A 129 7.31 63.58 -3.75
C GLU A 129 7.12 64.18 -2.33
N CYS A 130 8.06 63.93 -1.42
CA CYS A 130 8.05 64.38 -0.03
C CYS A 130 6.79 63.96 0.74
N GLN A 131 6.35 62.75 0.46
CA GLN A 131 5.32 62.02 1.20
C GLN A 131 6.02 60.95 2.04
N THR A 132 5.54 60.77 3.27
CA THR A 132 6.05 59.71 4.15
C THR A 132 5.89 58.36 3.45
N ALA A 133 6.94 57.55 3.51
CA ALA A 133 6.88 56.16 3.11
C ALA A 133 5.72 55.44 3.82
N VAL A 134 4.80 54.88 3.04
CA VAL A 134 3.66 54.12 3.56
C VAL A 134 3.45 52.86 2.73
N CYS A 135 3.02 51.80 3.40
CA CYS A 135 2.54 50.60 2.74
C CYS A 135 1.40 50.95 1.76
N GLY A 136 1.50 50.46 0.53
CA GLY A 136 0.55 50.71 -0.55
C GLY A 136 0.87 51.95 -1.39
N ASP A 137 2.07 52.55 -1.28
CA ASP A 137 2.48 53.72 -2.08
C ASP A 137 3.14 53.35 -3.43
N GLY A 138 3.41 52.07 -3.64
CA GLY A 138 4.00 51.53 -4.86
C GLY A 138 5.51 51.32 -4.78
N TYR A 139 6.13 51.55 -3.63
CA TYR A 139 7.57 51.40 -3.41
C TYR A 139 7.85 50.52 -2.21
N VAL A 140 8.70 49.50 -2.39
CA VAL A 140 9.15 48.66 -1.28
C VAL A 140 10.25 49.37 -0.50
N HIS A 141 9.97 49.74 0.74
CA HIS A 141 10.90 50.44 1.64
C HIS A 141 11.85 49.49 2.37
N ASP A 142 13.16 49.55 2.07
CA ASP A 142 14.13 48.55 2.53
C ASP A 142 14.28 48.54 4.06
N GLY A 143 14.06 47.36 4.65
CA GLY A 143 14.15 47.17 6.10
C GLY A 143 12.93 47.64 6.92
N VAL A 144 11.93 48.25 6.27
CA VAL A 144 10.64 48.60 6.89
C VAL A 144 9.57 47.58 6.52
N GLU A 145 9.54 47.18 5.25
CA GLU A 145 8.55 46.25 4.69
C GLU A 145 9.17 45.21 3.76
N ILE A 146 8.41 44.18 3.43
CA ILE A 146 8.87 43.07 2.58
C ILE A 146 8.20 43.02 1.20
N CYS A 147 7.06 43.70 1.05
CA CYS A 147 6.31 43.83 -0.20
C CYS A 147 5.56 45.17 -0.20
N ASP A 148 5.14 45.62 -1.39
CA ASP A 148 4.21 46.73 -1.64
C ASP A 148 3.66 46.53 -3.07
N ASP A 149 2.34 46.54 -3.24
CA ASP A 149 1.67 46.43 -4.54
C ASP A 149 0.87 47.69 -4.93
N GLY A 150 1.13 48.80 -4.25
CA GLY A 150 0.61 50.12 -4.56
C GLY A 150 -0.84 50.34 -4.20
N ASN A 151 -1.42 49.51 -3.31
CA ASN A 151 -2.76 49.72 -2.79
C ASN A 151 -2.99 49.09 -1.39
N ASP A 152 -4.21 49.22 -0.85
CA ASP A 152 -4.62 48.73 0.48
C ASP A 152 -5.61 47.53 0.38
N ASP A 153 -5.64 46.81 -0.74
CA ASP A 153 -6.43 45.58 -0.87
C ASP A 153 -5.72 44.45 -0.10
N GLU A 154 -6.49 43.58 0.56
CA GLU A 154 -5.93 42.47 1.34
C GLU A 154 -5.88 41.18 0.50
N SER A 155 -6.44 41.22 -0.72
CA SER A 155 -6.68 40.04 -1.55
C SER A 155 -5.71 39.88 -2.73
N ASP A 156 -4.69 40.73 -2.83
CA ASP A 156 -3.64 40.68 -3.84
C ASP A 156 -2.28 40.26 -3.25
N GLU A 157 -1.19 40.75 -3.84
CA GLU A 157 0.14 40.18 -3.64
C GLU A 157 0.74 40.62 -2.29
N CYS A 158 0.29 41.75 -1.75
CA CYS A 158 0.74 42.31 -0.49
C CYS A 158 -0.44 42.75 0.38
N THR A 159 -0.44 42.37 1.65
CA THR A 159 -1.45 42.85 2.62
C THR A 159 -1.25 44.33 2.95
N SER A 160 -2.27 45.01 3.48
CA SER A 160 -2.15 46.42 3.93
C SER A 160 -1.19 46.62 5.11
N ALA A 161 -0.70 45.53 5.70
CA ALA A 161 0.37 45.53 6.70
C ALA A 161 1.77 45.36 6.08
N CYS A 162 1.86 45.37 4.76
CA CYS A 162 3.05 45.12 3.96
C CYS A 162 3.79 43.83 4.31
N THR A 163 2.97 42.79 4.53
CA THR A 163 3.40 41.41 4.63
C THR A 163 2.88 40.62 3.44
N ASN A 164 3.67 39.63 3.00
CA ASN A 164 3.24 38.72 1.94
C ASN A 164 1.91 38.09 2.31
N SER A 165 1.04 37.92 1.33
CA SER A 165 -0.14 37.07 1.44
C SER A 165 0.26 35.64 1.84
N THR A 166 -0.50 35.06 2.76
CA THR A 166 -0.27 33.69 3.25
C THR A 166 -1.58 32.97 3.40
N CYS A 167 -1.60 31.72 2.94
CA CYS A 167 -2.69 30.80 3.18
C CYS A 167 -2.95 30.61 4.69
N GLY A 168 -4.22 30.70 5.09
CA GLY A 168 -4.67 30.55 6.46
C GLY A 168 -4.77 31.86 7.25
N ASP A 169 -4.74 33.02 6.59
CA ASP A 169 -4.86 34.33 7.24
C ASP A 169 -6.30 34.87 7.30
N GLY A 170 -7.23 34.16 6.66
CA GLY A 170 -8.65 34.44 6.61
C GLY A 170 -9.08 35.26 5.38
N VAL A 171 -8.16 35.54 4.46
CA VAL A 171 -8.40 36.32 3.24
C VAL A 171 -8.01 35.51 2.02
N VAL A 172 -8.97 35.23 1.14
CA VAL A 172 -8.68 34.52 -0.12
C VAL A 172 -7.94 35.46 -1.07
N GLN A 173 -6.64 35.27 -1.24
CA GLN A 173 -5.85 36.09 -2.16
C GLN A 173 -5.79 35.50 -3.59
N VAL A 174 -5.17 36.22 -4.52
CA VAL A 174 -5.05 35.78 -5.92
C VAL A 174 -4.24 34.48 -6.04
N GLY A 175 -4.89 33.43 -6.54
CA GLY A 175 -4.30 32.09 -6.73
C GLY A 175 -4.80 31.06 -5.71
N GLU A 176 -5.39 31.53 -4.62
CA GLU A 176 -6.08 30.70 -3.66
C GLU A 176 -7.51 30.36 -4.12
N GLN A 177 -7.97 29.16 -3.77
CA GLN A 177 -9.34 28.73 -4.00
C GLN A 177 -10.21 28.90 -2.75
N CYS A 178 -9.59 28.89 -1.58
CA CYS A 178 -10.18 29.01 -0.26
C CYS A 178 -9.15 29.57 0.72
N ASP A 179 -9.63 30.12 1.84
CA ASP A 179 -8.87 30.44 3.04
C ASP A 179 -9.88 30.42 4.20
N ASP A 180 -9.62 29.64 5.24
CA ASP A 180 -10.49 29.49 6.40
C ASP A 180 -9.88 30.04 7.71
N GLY A 181 -8.76 30.76 7.60
CA GLY A 181 -8.10 31.46 8.70
C GLY A 181 -7.33 30.55 9.66
N ASN A 182 -6.93 29.35 9.23
CA ASN A 182 -6.09 28.46 10.04
C ASN A 182 -5.22 27.51 9.20
N ASP A 183 -4.32 26.77 9.86
CA ASP A 183 -3.36 25.83 9.23
C ASP A 183 -3.80 24.34 9.35
N ASN A 184 -5.10 24.05 9.44
CA ASN A 184 -5.58 22.68 9.63
C ASN A 184 -5.83 21.98 8.29
N ASP A 185 -4.94 21.07 7.94
CA ASP A 185 -5.05 20.33 6.69
C ASP A 185 -6.25 19.36 6.60
N ALA A 186 -6.94 19.08 7.72
CA ALA A 186 -7.98 18.04 7.78
C ALA A 186 -9.42 18.57 7.58
N ASP A 187 -9.61 19.76 7.03
CA ASP A 187 -10.93 20.37 6.79
C ASP A 187 -11.21 20.67 5.31
N ASP A 188 -11.96 21.73 5.02
CA ASP A 188 -12.38 22.07 3.66
C ASP A 188 -11.30 22.88 2.91
N CYS A 189 -10.37 23.49 3.65
CA CYS A 189 -9.31 24.32 3.12
C CYS A 189 -7.96 23.99 3.78
N PRO A 190 -7.22 23.00 3.24
CA PRO A 190 -5.90 22.67 3.75
C PRO A 190 -4.91 23.82 3.55
N GLY A 191 -3.76 23.80 4.24
CA GLY A 191 -2.72 24.83 4.19
C GLY A 191 -2.03 25.03 2.83
N SER A 192 -2.54 24.39 1.78
CA SER A 192 -2.22 24.65 0.38
C SER A 192 -3.16 25.66 -0.31
N CYS A 193 -4.23 26.09 0.38
CA CYS A 193 -5.28 26.98 -0.11
C CYS A 193 -5.90 26.56 -1.45
N GLN A 194 -5.93 25.25 -1.69
CA GLN A 194 -6.73 24.60 -2.72
C GLN A 194 -7.85 23.85 -2.02
N PHE A 195 -9.01 23.72 -2.66
CA PHE A 195 -10.11 22.96 -2.05
C PHE A 195 -9.68 21.51 -1.80
N ALA A 196 -9.99 20.99 -0.61
CA ALA A 196 -9.67 19.61 -0.29
C ALA A 196 -10.43 18.61 -1.19
N PHE A 197 -9.74 17.58 -1.66
CA PHE A 197 -10.31 16.52 -2.50
C PHE A 197 -9.60 15.18 -2.30
N CYS A 198 -10.34 14.09 -2.52
CA CYS A 198 -9.80 12.73 -2.51
C CYS A 198 -8.52 12.56 -3.34
N GLY A 199 -7.42 12.19 -2.72
CA GLY A 199 -6.14 12.00 -3.38
C GLY A 199 -5.25 13.24 -3.37
N ASP A 200 -5.55 14.25 -2.56
CA ASP A 200 -4.72 15.44 -2.39
C ASP A 200 -3.63 15.26 -1.31
N GLY A 201 -3.66 14.15 -0.58
CA GLY A 201 -2.72 13.79 0.47
C GLY A 201 -3.21 14.14 1.88
N TYR A 202 -4.42 14.70 2.03
CA TYR A 202 -4.96 15.16 3.29
C TYR A 202 -6.27 14.48 3.64
N LEU A 203 -6.26 13.70 4.72
CA LEU A 203 -7.45 12.98 5.17
C LEU A 203 -8.43 13.90 5.92
N ARG A 204 -9.60 14.16 5.32
CA ARG A 204 -10.66 14.98 5.93
C ARG A 204 -11.50 14.20 6.92
N ALA A 205 -11.32 14.52 8.19
CA ALA A 205 -11.97 13.79 9.29
C ALA A 205 -13.51 13.84 9.20
N GLY A 206 -14.13 12.67 9.01
CA GLY A 206 -15.59 12.53 8.95
C GLY A 206 -16.22 12.81 7.60
N VAL A 207 -15.42 13.16 6.59
CA VAL A 207 -15.83 13.24 5.18
C VAL A 207 -15.24 12.06 4.40
N GLU A 208 -13.96 11.76 4.63
CA GLU A 208 -13.19 10.74 3.93
C GLU A 208 -12.83 9.59 4.88
N GLN A 209 -12.77 8.37 4.34
CA GLN A 209 -12.30 7.19 5.09
C GLN A 209 -10.81 6.96 4.84
N CYS A 210 -10.33 7.29 3.63
CA CYS A 210 -8.95 7.19 3.20
C CYS A 210 -8.55 8.39 2.33
N ASP A 211 -7.24 8.59 2.23
CA ASP A 211 -6.56 9.39 1.22
C ASP A 211 -5.13 8.84 1.08
N ASP A 212 -4.73 8.46 -0.13
CA ASP A 212 -3.41 7.92 -0.46
C ASP A 212 -2.57 8.87 -1.34
N GLY A 213 -3.01 10.13 -1.44
CA GLY A 213 -2.30 11.21 -2.14
C GLY A 213 -2.24 11.06 -3.65
N ASN A 214 -3.13 10.24 -4.24
CA ASN A 214 -3.21 10.09 -5.68
C ASN A 214 -4.64 9.85 -6.18
N MET A 215 -4.83 9.86 -7.51
CA MET A 215 -6.14 9.74 -8.16
C MET A 215 -6.35 8.37 -8.83
N ASP A 216 -5.50 7.38 -8.57
CA ASP A 216 -5.75 6.00 -8.97
C ASP A 216 -6.83 5.40 -8.06
N SER A 217 -7.60 4.47 -8.63
CA SER A 217 -8.66 3.76 -7.88
C SER A 217 -8.34 2.28 -7.73
N ASP A 218 -7.18 1.85 -8.18
CA ASP A 218 -6.75 0.45 -8.21
C ASP A 218 -5.76 0.15 -7.06
N ASP A 219 -5.73 0.99 -6.02
CA ASP A 219 -4.86 0.91 -4.85
C ASP A 219 -5.66 1.10 -3.54
N ALA A 220 -5.07 1.70 -2.50
CA ALA A 220 -5.62 1.72 -1.15
C ALA A 220 -6.92 2.52 -1.03
N CYS A 221 -7.13 3.52 -1.87
CA CYS A 221 -8.27 4.42 -1.77
C CYS A 221 -9.00 4.60 -3.10
N ILE A 222 -10.33 4.41 -3.12
CA ILE A 222 -11.10 4.59 -4.35
C ILE A 222 -11.26 6.07 -4.67
N ALA A 223 -10.48 6.56 -5.63
CA ALA A 223 -10.51 7.96 -6.05
C ALA A 223 -11.94 8.46 -6.36
N GLY A 224 -12.28 9.62 -5.80
CA GLY A 224 -13.57 10.29 -5.96
C GLY A 224 -14.67 9.86 -4.98
N THR A 225 -14.51 8.73 -4.28
CA THR A 225 -15.45 8.34 -3.19
C THR A 225 -14.79 8.31 -1.81
N CYS A 226 -13.46 8.23 -1.75
CA CYS A 226 -12.67 8.23 -0.50
C CYS A 226 -13.12 7.15 0.48
N VAL A 227 -13.38 5.98 -0.09
CA VAL A 227 -13.66 4.77 0.66
C VAL A 227 -12.48 3.84 0.48
N ASP A 228 -12.14 3.15 1.57
CA ASP A 228 -11.09 2.14 1.53
C ASP A 228 -11.42 1.11 0.43
N ALA A 229 -10.39 0.73 -0.33
CA ALA A 229 -10.45 -0.47 -1.14
C ALA A 229 -10.72 -1.68 -0.24
N PHE A 230 -11.61 -2.57 -0.67
CA PHE A 230 -11.93 -3.77 0.08
C PHE A 230 -12.18 -4.95 -0.84
N CYS A 231 -11.67 -6.08 -0.39
CA CYS A 231 -11.81 -7.38 -0.99
C CYS A 231 -13.25 -7.90 -0.98
N GLY A 232 -13.58 -8.63 -2.03
CA GLY A 232 -14.90 -9.19 -2.30
C GLY A 232 -15.83 -8.26 -3.05
N ASP A 233 -15.33 -7.20 -3.68
CA ASP A 233 -16.11 -6.20 -4.42
C ASP A 233 -16.04 -6.37 -5.95
N GLY A 234 -15.14 -7.25 -6.42
CA GLY A 234 -14.97 -7.60 -7.83
C GLY A 234 -13.77 -6.95 -8.50
N TYR A 235 -12.98 -6.17 -7.77
CA TYR A 235 -11.80 -5.48 -8.26
C TYR A 235 -10.56 -5.96 -7.52
N LEU A 236 -9.41 -5.91 -8.19
CA LEU A 236 -8.14 -6.30 -7.59
C LEU A 236 -7.33 -5.04 -7.31
N TYR A 237 -7.11 -4.72 -6.04
CA TYR A 237 -6.40 -3.52 -5.59
C TYR A 237 -4.92 -3.82 -5.27
N GLU A 238 -4.00 -3.18 -5.98
CA GLU A 238 -2.56 -3.44 -5.88
C GLU A 238 -2.02 -3.10 -4.49
N GLY A 239 -1.39 -4.07 -3.84
CA GLY A 239 -0.80 -3.89 -2.50
C GLY A 239 -1.81 -3.91 -1.35
N VAL A 240 -3.11 -4.02 -1.64
CA VAL A 240 -4.19 -4.20 -0.66
C VAL A 240 -4.55 -5.69 -0.54
N GLU A 241 -4.63 -6.39 -1.66
CA GLU A 241 -5.01 -7.80 -1.72
C GLU A 241 -4.27 -8.58 -2.83
N GLU A 242 -4.26 -9.91 -2.72
CA GLU A 242 -3.64 -10.81 -3.70
C GLU A 242 -4.69 -11.53 -4.58
N CYS A 243 -5.96 -11.48 -4.19
CA CYS A 243 -7.09 -12.01 -4.95
C CYS A 243 -8.37 -11.20 -4.65
N ASP A 244 -9.34 -11.30 -5.55
CA ASP A 244 -10.73 -10.88 -5.36
C ASP A 244 -11.63 -11.72 -6.28
N ASP A 245 -12.73 -12.26 -5.76
CA ASP A 245 -13.73 -13.00 -6.52
C ASP A 245 -15.17 -12.46 -6.32
N ALA A 246 -15.28 -11.16 -6.08
CA ALA A 246 -16.51 -10.40 -5.96
C ALA A 246 -17.46 -10.88 -4.85
N ASN A 247 -16.92 -11.58 -3.85
CA ASN A 247 -17.67 -12.00 -2.69
C ASN A 247 -16.78 -12.19 -1.45
N MET A 248 -17.40 -12.48 -0.30
CA MET A 248 -16.71 -12.68 0.98
C MET A 248 -17.08 -14.06 1.53
N ASP A 249 -16.85 -15.10 0.73
CA ASP A 249 -17.03 -16.51 1.07
C ASP A 249 -15.66 -17.13 1.38
N ASP A 250 -15.54 -17.82 2.50
CA ASP A 250 -14.28 -18.48 2.87
C ASP A 250 -14.09 -19.83 2.14
N THR A 251 -14.96 -20.20 1.20
CA THR A 251 -14.99 -21.54 0.59
C THR A 251 -14.69 -21.57 -0.91
N ASP A 252 -14.24 -20.46 -1.49
CA ASP A 252 -13.86 -20.32 -2.89
C ASP A 252 -12.39 -19.86 -3.06
N ALA A 253 -12.07 -19.31 -4.23
CA ALA A 253 -10.69 -19.07 -4.63
C ALA A 253 -10.05 -17.89 -3.87
N CYS A 254 -10.88 -16.96 -3.39
CA CYS A 254 -10.45 -15.83 -2.60
C CYS A 254 -11.21 -15.75 -1.26
N PRO A 255 -10.69 -16.42 -0.22
CA PRO A 255 -11.25 -16.34 1.12
C PRO A 255 -11.29 -14.89 1.63
N THR A 256 -12.01 -14.64 2.72
CA THR A 256 -12.09 -13.29 3.34
C THR A 256 -10.75 -12.74 3.87
N SER A 257 -9.69 -13.57 3.83
CA SER A 257 -8.31 -13.15 4.09
C SER A 257 -7.65 -12.42 2.92
N CYS A 258 -8.23 -12.51 1.71
CA CYS A 258 -7.79 -11.82 0.50
C CYS A 258 -6.39 -12.23 0.03
N ILE A 259 -6.03 -13.44 0.44
CA ILE A 259 -4.88 -14.21 0.02
C ILE A 259 -5.45 -15.43 -0.69
N PRO A 260 -4.95 -15.80 -1.88
CA PRO A 260 -5.41 -16.98 -2.59
C PRO A 260 -5.47 -18.21 -1.68
N ALA A 261 -6.59 -18.94 -1.77
CA ALA A 261 -6.75 -20.27 -1.20
C ALA A 261 -5.54 -21.17 -1.49
N PHE A 262 -5.06 -21.92 -0.48
CA PHE A 262 -3.94 -22.83 -0.64
C PHE A 262 -4.04 -24.08 0.24
N CYS A 263 -3.46 -25.17 -0.25
CA CYS A 263 -3.43 -26.44 0.44
C CYS A 263 -2.75 -26.36 1.82
N GLY A 264 -3.34 -26.99 2.82
CA GLY A 264 -2.83 -27.04 4.19
C GLY A 264 -3.24 -25.84 5.05
N ASP A 265 -4.18 -25.02 4.60
CA ASP A 265 -4.68 -23.86 5.35
C ASP A 265 -5.84 -24.19 6.31
N GLY A 266 -6.37 -25.41 6.20
CA GLY A 266 -7.43 -25.94 7.05
C GLY A 266 -8.83 -25.84 6.44
N PHE A 267 -8.94 -25.37 5.19
CA PHE A 267 -10.18 -25.21 4.47
C PHE A 267 -10.12 -25.96 3.15
N THR A 268 -11.20 -26.68 2.81
CA THR A 268 -11.29 -27.36 1.51
C THR A 268 -12.06 -26.49 0.51
N PHE A 269 -11.42 -26.06 -0.57
CA PHE A 269 -12.04 -25.20 -1.57
C PHE A 269 -12.68 -25.99 -2.73
N VAL A 270 -13.99 -25.81 -2.93
CA VAL A 270 -14.77 -26.63 -3.87
C VAL A 270 -14.33 -26.38 -5.32
N GLY A 271 -13.77 -27.42 -5.96
CA GLY A 271 -13.34 -27.38 -7.36
C GLY A 271 -11.89 -26.92 -7.57
N MET A 272 -11.16 -26.61 -6.49
CA MET A 272 -9.73 -26.34 -6.48
C MET A 272 -8.96 -27.44 -5.76
N GLU A 273 -9.51 -27.98 -4.67
CA GLU A 273 -8.85 -28.99 -3.84
C GLU A 273 -9.69 -30.27 -3.73
N GLU A 274 -9.03 -31.44 -3.75
CA GLU A 274 -9.71 -32.71 -3.48
C GLU A 274 -9.77 -33.03 -1.97
N CYS A 275 -8.90 -32.40 -1.19
CA CYS A 275 -8.76 -32.53 0.25
C CYS A 275 -7.96 -31.34 0.81
N ASP A 276 -8.01 -31.12 2.13
CA ASP A 276 -7.13 -30.21 2.90
C ASP A 276 -7.09 -30.77 4.34
N ASP A 277 -5.90 -30.87 4.92
CA ASP A 277 -5.68 -31.41 6.27
C ASP A 277 -4.96 -30.43 7.22
N ALA A 278 -5.07 -29.13 6.93
CA ALA A 278 -4.55 -28.02 7.73
C ALA A 278 -3.04 -28.06 7.98
N ASN A 279 -2.30 -28.79 7.14
CA ASN A 279 -0.86 -28.88 7.27
C ASN A 279 -0.19 -29.13 5.91
N MET A 280 1.15 -29.05 5.89
CA MET A 280 1.97 -29.27 4.70
C MET A 280 2.85 -30.50 4.85
N VAL A 281 2.25 -31.64 5.19
CA VAL A 281 2.91 -32.94 5.30
C VAL A 281 2.40 -33.83 4.17
N ASP A 282 3.30 -34.61 3.58
CA ASP A 282 2.88 -35.66 2.64
C ASP A 282 2.56 -36.95 3.41
N ASP A 283 1.66 -37.77 2.85
CA ASP A 283 1.27 -39.11 3.31
C ASP A 283 0.16 -39.22 4.40
N ASP A 284 -0.62 -38.17 4.66
CA ASP A 284 -1.71 -38.16 5.66
C ASP A 284 -3.13 -37.94 5.09
N PHE A 285 -3.45 -38.56 3.95
CA PHE A 285 -4.73 -38.53 3.22
C PHE A 285 -4.85 -37.39 2.21
N CYS A 286 -4.23 -36.25 2.51
CA CYS A 286 -4.03 -35.16 1.58
C CYS A 286 -2.53 -34.95 1.34
N MET A 287 -2.14 -34.89 0.07
CA MET A 287 -0.77 -34.50 -0.26
C MET A 287 -0.66 -32.97 -0.25
N ASN A 288 0.57 -32.45 -0.20
CA ASN A 288 0.85 -31.01 -0.30
C ASN A 288 0.36 -30.33 -1.59
N ASP A 289 -0.04 -31.11 -2.60
CA ASP A 289 -0.66 -30.64 -3.84
C ASP A 289 -2.19 -30.77 -3.84
N CYS A 290 -2.78 -31.03 -2.67
CA CYS A 290 -4.21 -31.20 -2.45
C CYS A 290 -4.84 -32.35 -3.25
N SER A 291 -4.02 -33.35 -3.60
CA SER A 291 -4.45 -34.63 -4.13
C SER A 291 -4.68 -35.65 -3.00
N SER A 292 -5.74 -36.44 -3.14
CA SER A 292 -6.06 -37.49 -2.15
C SER A 292 -5.20 -38.74 -2.36
N ASN A 293 -4.56 -39.28 -1.31
CA ASN A 293 -3.70 -40.48 -1.42
C ASN A 293 -4.37 -41.82 -1.02
N GLY A 294 -5.66 -41.79 -0.66
CA GLY A 294 -6.48 -42.98 -0.37
C GLY A 294 -6.10 -43.74 0.91
N TRP A 295 -6.71 -44.90 1.11
CA TRP A 295 -6.38 -45.84 2.20
C TRP A 295 -5.49 -46.96 1.68
N TYR A 296 -4.40 -47.28 2.38
CA TYR A 296 -3.48 -48.35 2.00
C TYR A 296 -3.06 -49.22 3.21
N ASP A 297 -2.98 -50.54 3.02
CA ASP A 297 -2.39 -51.48 3.98
C ASP A 297 -1.75 -52.67 3.27
N ASP A 298 -0.44 -52.81 3.43
CA ASP A 298 0.39 -53.92 2.98
C ASP A 298 0.66 -54.96 4.10
N PHE A 299 0.07 -54.78 5.28
CA PHE A 299 0.20 -55.65 6.45
C PHE A 299 1.60 -55.78 7.05
N GLU A 300 2.55 -54.92 6.65
CA GLU A 300 3.95 -54.95 7.11
C GLU A 300 4.10 -54.55 8.59
N SER A 301 3.04 -54.00 9.19
CA SER A 301 2.95 -53.74 10.62
C SER A 301 2.89 -55.03 11.47
N ASN A 302 2.77 -56.21 10.83
CA ASN A 302 2.63 -57.51 11.47
C ASN A 302 1.47 -57.58 12.48
N ASN A 303 0.41 -56.85 12.20
CA ASN A 303 -0.86 -56.90 12.91
C ASN A 303 -1.97 -56.39 11.97
N LEU A 304 -3.22 -56.44 12.43
CA LEU A 304 -4.38 -55.96 11.66
C LEU A 304 -4.89 -54.63 12.25
N LEU A 305 -3.99 -53.69 12.57
CA LEU A 305 -4.34 -52.40 13.18
C LEU A 305 -4.00 -51.19 12.31
N THR A 306 -3.33 -51.35 11.16
CA THR A 306 -3.08 -50.24 10.21
C THR A 306 -4.42 -49.64 9.75
N LEU A 307 -5.34 -50.51 9.33
CA LEU A 307 -6.76 -50.17 9.11
C LEU A 307 -7.63 -50.83 10.18
N PRO A 308 -8.89 -50.37 10.38
CA PRO A 308 -9.80 -50.89 11.41
C PRO A 308 -10.40 -52.25 10.99
N TRP A 309 -9.53 -53.23 10.76
CA TRP A 309 -9.89 -54.57 10.33
C TRP A 309 -10.73 -55.30 11.38
N ALA A 310 -11.85 -55.83 10.94
CA ALA A 310 -12.68 -56.76 11.66
C ALA A 310 -12.50 -58.17 11.09
N THR A 311 -12.42 -59.14 11.98
CA THR A 311 -12.35 -60.57 11.63
C THR A 311 -13.51 -61.31 12.27
N ASN A 312 -14.17 -62.19 11.52
CA ASN A 312 -15.29 -62.99 12.03
C ASN A 312 -15.44 -64.35 11.32
N GLY A 313 -16.44 -65.13 11.72
CA GLY A 313 -16.70 -66.48 11.21
C GLY A 313 -16.20 -67.57 12.17
N SER A 314 -15.77 -68.69 11.61
CA SER A 314 -15.35 -69.89 12.38
C SER A 314 -13.90 -69.82 12.90
N ALA A 315 -13.08 -68.93 12.34
CA ALA A 315 -11.71 -68.65 12.78
C ALA A 315 -11.34 -67.22 12.39
N ASN A 316 -10.35 -66.63 13.07
CA ASN A 316 -9.90 -65.28 12.77
C ASN A 316 -8.80 -65.25 11.71
N TRP A 317 -8.79 -64.19 10.90
CA TRP A 317 -7.64 -63.82 10.06
C TRP A 317 -6.51 -63.26 10.92
N ALA A 318 -5.27 -63.38 10.43
CA ALA A 318 -4.08 -62.84 11.08
C ALA A 318 -2.96 -62.61 10.06
N THR A 319 -1.99 -61.76 10.39
CA THR A 319 -0.76 -61.60 9.60
C THR A 319 0.10 -62.86 9.64
N SER A 320 0.85 -63.09 8.57
CA SER A 320 1.69 -64.27 8.37
C SER A 320 2.93 -63.89 7.57
N GLY A 321 4.11 -64.41 7.92
CA GLY A 321 5.33 -64.27 7.10
C GLY A 321 5.48 -65.34 6.02
N THR A 322 4.40 -66.04 5.68
CA THR A 322 4.44 -67.16 4.72
C THR A 322 4.14 -66.64 3.32
N GLN A 323 5.19 -66.51 2.50
CA GLN A 323 5.10 -66.16 1.07
C GLN A 323 4.24 -64.91 0.78
N PRO A 324 4.55 -63.76 1.39
CA PRO A 324 3.87 -62.50 1.06
C PRO A 324 4.08 -62.14 -0.42
N HIS A 325 3.23 -61.28 -0.98
CA HIS A 325 3.39 -60.82 -2.36
C HIS A 325 4.63 -59.91 -2.45
N GLU A 326 4.70 -58.96 -1.53
CA GLU A 326 5.81 -58.04 -1.31
C GLU A 326 6.09 -57.92 0.20
N GLY A 327 7.26 -57.44 0.59
CA GLY A 327 7.58 -57.29 2.01
C GLY A 327 7.78 -58.60 2.79
N ALA A 328 7.47 -58.56 4.08
CA ALA A 328 7.69 -59.63 5.05
C ALA A 328 6.40 -60.26 5.58
N TYR A 329 5.24 -59.62 5.42
CA TYR A 329 3.98 -60.04 6.01
C TYR A 329 2.81 -59.98 5.02
N VAL A 330 1.78 -60.76 5.31
CA VAL A 330 0.56 -60.84 4.49
C VAL A 330 -0.64 -61.19 5.36
N ALA A 331 -1.84 -60.74 5.02
CA ALA A 331 -3.05 -61.18 5.70
C ALA A 331 -3.44 -62.60 5.25
N ALA A 332 -3.50 -63.54 6.19
CA ALA A 332 -3.82 -64.94 5.92
C ALA A 332 -5.15 -65.35 6.58
N SER A 333 -5.90 -66.20 5.90
CA SER A 333 -7.15 -66.74 6.42
C SER A 333 -6.94 -67.60 7.67
N GLY A 334 -7.95 -67.56 8.55
CA GLY A 334 -8.07 -68.48 9.68
C GLY A 334 -8.12 -69.94 9.23
N THR A 335 -7.63 -70.85 10.07
CA THR A 335 -7.71 -72.30 9.79
C THR A 335 -9.11 -72.80 10.11
N ILE A 336 -9.81 -73.30 9.10
CA ILE A 336 -11.21 -73.74 9.19
C ILE A 336 -11.37 -75.19 8.69
N THR A 337 -12.49 -75.82 9.02
CA THR A 337 -12.85 -77.19 8.60
C THR A 337 -14.07 -77.19 7.67
N HIS A 338 -14.60 -78.35 7.30
CA HIS A 338 -15.71 -78.50 6.36
C HIS A 338 -16.97 -77.71 6.77
N ASN A 339 -17.65 -77.12 5.78
CA ASN A 339 -18.85 -76.28 5.92
C ASN A 339 -18.65 -75.04 6.81
N GLN A 340 -17.43 -74.55 6.93
CA GLN A 340 -17.11 -73.33 7.69
C GLN A 340 -16.65 -72.21 6.77
N ASN A 341 -16.65 -71.00 7.31
CA ASN A 341 -16.10 -69.81 6.66
C ASN A 341 -15.31 -68.95 7.65
N THR A 342 -14.44 -68.09 7.12
CA THR A 342 -13.70 -67.06 7.85
C THR A 342 -13.69 -65.77 7.04
N ASN A 343 -13.83 -64.63 7.71
CA ASN A 343 -14.02 -63.33 7.08
C ASN A 343 -13.01 -62.31 7.59
N LEU A 344 -12.49 -61.51 6.67
CA LEU A 344 -11.77 -60.25 6.92
C LEU A 344 -12.62 -59.12 6.35
N GLU A 345 -12.89 -58.09 7.13
CA GLU A 345 -13.79 -56.99 6.77
C GLU A 345 -13.22 -55.65 7.23
N VAL A 346 -13.39 -54.60 6.45
CA VAL A 346 -13.08 -53.21 6.85
C VAL A 346 -14.16 -52.29 6.30
N THR A 347 -14.55 -51.30 7.09
CA THR A 347 -15.44 -50.23 6.67
C THR A 347 -14.63 -48.94 6.59
N LEU A 348 -14.56 -48.35 5.40
CA LEU A 348 -13.80 -47.14 5.12
C LEU A 348 -14.72 -46.08 4.51
N MET A 349 -14.40 -44.82 4.77
CA MET A 349 -15.07 -43.68 4.15
C MET A 349 -14.30 -43.28 2.90
N ALA A 350 -14.96 -43.30 1.74
CA ALA A 350 -14.45 -42.74 0.50
C ALA A 350 -15.10 -41.36 0.28
N PRO A 351 -14.37 -40.24 0.38
CA PRO A 351 -14.96 -38.91 0.24
C PRO A 351 -15.47 -38.65 -1.18
N GLN A 352 -14.87 -39.30 -2.18
CA GLN A 352 -15.23 -39.25 -3.58
C GLN A 352 -15.29 -40.66 -4.22
N ALA A 353 -15.80 -40.75 -5.45
CA ALA A 353 -15.82 -42.00 -6.21
C ALA A 353 -14.39 -42.43 -6.59
N GLY A 354 -14.13 -43.74 -6.66
CA GLY A 354 -12.79 -44.28 -6.89
C GLY A 354 -12.80 -45.78 -7.16
N GLU A 355 -11.77 -46.48 -6.68
CA GLU A 355 -11.66 -47.93 -6.74
C GLU A 355 -11.11 -48.57 -5.47
N VAL A 356 -11.37 -49.86 -5.31
CA VAL A 356 -10.66 -50.75 -4.39
C VAL A 356 -9.80 -51.70 -5.19
N SER A 357 -8.54 -51.85 -4.81
CA SER A 357 -7.62 -52.85 -5.38
C SER A 357 -6.87 -53.63 -4.30
N PHE A 358 -6.50 -54.88 -4.61
CA PHE A 358 -5.72 -55.74 -3.71
C PHE A 358 -5.08 -56.90 -4.48
N TRP A 359 -4.00 -57.46 -3.95
CA TRP A 359 -3.44 -58.72 -4.41
C TRP A 359 -4.01 -59.89 -3.61
N TYR A 360 -4.22 -61.02 -4.28
CA TYR A 360 -4.70 -62.24 -3.64
C TYR A 360 -3.97 -63.50 -4.13
N ARG A 361 -3.86 -64.50 -3.24
CA ARG A 361 -3.37 -65.86 -3.54
C ARG A 361 -4.31 -66.87 -2.92
N VAL A 362 -4.63 -67.92 -3.68
CA VAL A 362 -5.51 -69.02 -3.24
C VAL A 362 -4.77 -70.33 -3.34
N SER A 363 -4.78 -71.10 -2.26
CA SER A 363 -4.28 -72.48 -2.26
C SER A 363 -5.30 -73.35 -1.54
N SER A 364 -6.35 -73.73 -2.25
CA SER A 364 -7.50 -74.49 -1.75
C SER A 364 -7.88 -75.63 -2.70
N GLU A 365 -8.99 -76.33 -2.41
CA GLU A 365 -9.56 -77.30 -3.34
C GLU A 365 -10.26 -76.63 -4.54
N ASN A 366 -9.97 -77.14 -5.74
CA ASN A 366 -10.45 -76.56 -6.99
C ASN A 366 -11.96 -76.80 -7.21
N ASN A 367 -12.72 -75.72 -7.41
CA ASN A 367 -14.17 -75.68 -7.57
C ASN A 367 -15.03 -76.02 -6.32
N PHE A 368 -14.40 -76.17 -5.15
CA PHE A 368 -15.11 -76.54 -3.91
C PHE A 368 -14.90 -75.50 -2.81
N ASP A 369 -13.64 -75.11 -2.57
CA ASP A 369 -13.27 -74.10 -1.58
C ASP A 369 -13.00 -72.75 -2.24
N TYR A 370 -13.67 -71.69 -1.78
CA TYR A 370 -13.64 -70.40 -2.47
C TYR A 370 -13.23 -69.23 -1.57
N LEU A 371 -12.37 -68.36 -2.10
CA LEU A 371 -12.28 -66.95 -1.71
C LEU A 371 -13.32 -66.14 -2.50
N ARG A 372 -14.10 -65.32 -1.79
CA ARG A 372 -15.07 -64.40 -2.38
C ARG A 372 -14.89 -63.00 -1.81
N PHE A 373 -15.04 -61.99 -2.67
CA PHE A 373 -14.94 -60.58 -2.30
C PHE A 373 -16.32 -59.90 -2.39
N TYR A 374 -16.60 -58.99 -1.46
CA TYR A 374 -17.87 -58.26 -1.36
C TYR A 374 -17.62 -56.77 -1.16
N ILE A 375 -18.45 -55.96 -1.82
CA ILE A 375 -18.60 -54.52 -1.56
C ILE A 375 -20.04 -54.32 -1.11
N ASP A 376 -20.25 -53.79 0.09
CA ASP A 376 -21.58 -53.54 0.68
C ASP A 376 -22.51 -54.76 0.64
N ASN A 377 -21.95 -55.92 0.98
CA ASN A 377 -22.59 -57.23 0.93
C ASN A 377 -22.95 -57.76 -0.47
N VAL A 378 -22.58 -57.06 -1.54
CA VAL A 378 -22.72 -57.53 -2.93
C VAL A 378 -21.44 -58.23 -3.37
N GLN A 379 -21.55 -59.50 -3.75
CA GLN A 379 -20.42 -60.30 -4.21
C GLN A 379 -19.89 -59.78 -5.55
N GLN A 380 -18.58 -59.66 -5.64
CA GLN A 380 -17.88 -59.31 -6.86
C GLN A 380 -17.38 -60.58 -7.58
N GLY A 381 -17.77 -60.74 -8.85
CA GLY A 381 -17.40 -61.90 -9.67
C GLY A 381 -17.88 -63.26 -9.12
N ASN A 382 -17.25 -64.35 -9.59
CA ASN A 382 -17.63 -65.73 -9.24
C ASN A 382 -16.85 -66.31 -8.04
N GLY A 383 -15.86 -65.57 -7.52
CA GLY A 383 -14.89 -66.07 -6.54
C GLY A 383 -13.75 -66.88 -7.16
N TRP A 384 -12.76 -67.23 -6.34
CA TRP A 384 -11.53 -67.91 -6.74
C TRP A 384 -11.34 -69.19 -5.93
N SER A 385 -10.94 -70.28 -6.58
CA SER A 385 -10.73 -71.61 -5.97
C SER A 385 -9.53 -72.32 -6.58
N GLY A 386 -9.04 -73.37 -5.93
CA GLY A 386 -7.90 -74.16 -6.41
C GLY A 386 -6.56 -73.51 -6.08
N VAL A 387 -5.60 -73.58 -7.01
CA VAL A 387 -4.27 -72.98 -6.85
C VAL A 387 -4.16 -71.78 -7.77
N VAL A 388 -4.25 -70.59 -7.20
CA VAL A 388 -4.12 -69.30 -7.89
C VAL A 388 -2.91 -68.57 -7.30
N GLY A 389 -1.91 -68.31 -8.14
CA GLY A 389 -0.77 -67.47 -7.75
C GLY A 389 -1.19 -66.01 -7.55
N TRP A 390 -0.28 -65.21 -7.01
CA TRP A 390 -0.54 -63.79 -6.77
C TRP A 390 -1.12 -63.09 -8.01
N THR A 391 -2.33 -62.55 -7.84
CA THR A 391 -3.11 -61.89 -8.88
C THR A 391 -3.76 -60.64 -8.29
N LYS A 392 -3.76 -59.52 -9.02
CA LYS A 392 -4.41 -58.27 -8.60
C LYS A 392 -5.89 -58.26 -9.00
N ALA A 393 -6.75 -57.80 -8.10
CA ALA A 393 -8.17 -57.51 -8.36
C ALA A 393 -8.44 -56.01 -8.17
N VAL A 394 -9.34 -55.46 -8.99
CA VAL A 394 -9.71 -54.02 -8.99
C VAL A 394 -11.22 -53.89 -9.23
N TYR A 395 -11.90 -53.05 -8.44
CA TYR A 395 -13.34 -52.80 -8.56
C TYR A 395 -13.68 -51.33 -8.30
N PRO A 396 -14.56 -50.69 -9.08
CA PRO A 396 -14.96 -49.29 -8.86
C PRO A 396 -15.88 -49.16 -7.62
N ILE A 397 -15.81 -48.00 -6.96
CA ILE A 397 -16.65 -47.61 -5.81
C ILE A 397 -17.23 -46.20 -5.98
N GLY A 398 -18.33 -45.93 -5.30
CA GLY A 398 -18.90 -44.58 -5.21
C GLY A 398 -18.30 -43.78 -4.05
N ALA A 399 -18.79 -42.56 -3.86
CA ALA A 399 -18.53 -41.80 -2.64
C ALA A 399 -19.41 -42.31 -1.49
N GLY A 400 -18.88 -42.27 -0.27
CA GLY A 400 -19.56 -42.66 0.97
C GLY A 400 -18.82 -43.77 1.73
N ASN A 401 -19.48 -44.28 2.77
CA ASN A 401 -18.95 -45.39 3.54
C ASN A 401 -19.19 -46.71 2.81
N HIS A 402 -18.11 -47.45 2.58
CA HIS A 402 -18.14 -48.77 1.97
C HIS A 402 -17.59 -49.82 2.93
N THR A 403 -18.20 -51.01 2.90
CA THR A 403 -17.69 -52.19 3.62
C THR A 403 -17.14 -53.21 2.64
N PHE A 404 -15.83 -53.46 2.76
CA PHE A 404 -15.09 -54.43 1.97
C PHE A 404 -14.92 -55.71 2.76
N ARG A 405 -15.34 -56.85 2.21
CA ARG A 405 -15.21 -58.15 2.89
C ARG A 405 -14.61 -59.22 1.99
N TRP A 406 -13.64 -59.94 2.53
CA TRP A 406 -13.07 -61.17 1.97
C TRP A 406 -13.53 -62.37 2.79
N THR A 407 -14.17 -63.33 2.13
CA THR A 407 -14.67 -64.56 2.76
C THR A 407 -13.99 -65.77 2.15
N TYR A 408 -13.31 -66.56 2.97
CA TYR A 408 -12.90 -67.91 2.61
C TYR A 408 -13.92 -68.92 3.16
N SER A 409 -14.46 -69.79 2.29
CA SER A 409 -15.44 -70.81 2.68
C SER A 409 -15.04 -72.19 2.16
N LYS A 410 -15.19 -73.19 3.02
CA LYS A 410 -14.97 -74.60 2.68
C LYS A 410 -16.27 -75.35 2.38
N ASP A 411 -16.18 -76.33 1.49
CA ASP A 411 -17.29 -77.22 1.18
C ASP A 411 -17.48 -78.34 2.24
N GLY A 412 -18.28 -79.36 1.92
CA GLY A 412 -18.64 -80.43 2.84
C GLY A 412 -17.60 -81.54 3.03
N SER A 413 -16.50 -81.59 2.27
CA SER A 413 -15.53 -82.68 2.33
C SER A 413 -14.22 -82.35 1.62
N VAL A 414 -13.09 -82.86 2.13
CA VAL A 414 -11.73 -82.81 1.52
C VAL A 414 -10.95 -81.54 1.86
N ASN A 415 -9.68 -81.73 2.20
CA ASN A 415 -8.70 -80.67 2.36
C ASN A 415 -7.60 -80.90 1.32
N SER A 416 -7.26 -79.87 0.56
CA SER A 416 -6.23 -79.95 -0.48
C SER A 416 -5.31 -78.73 -0.42
N ASN A 417 -4.05 -78.93 -0.77
CA ASN A 417 -2.99 -77.91 -0.72
C ASN A 417 -2.83 -77.29 0.69
N GLU A 418 -2.51 -76.00 0.79
CA GLU A 418 -2.38 -75.27 2.07
C GLU A 418 -3.72 -75.04 2.79
N ASP A 419 -4.84 -75.18 2.08
CA ASP A 419 -6.20 -74.90 2.56
C ASP A 419 -6.35 -73.49 3.16
N LYS A 420 -5.72 -72.52 2.49
CA LYS A 420 -5.60 -71.13 2.92
C LYS A 420 -5.66 -70.16 1.75
N VAL A 421 -6.03 -68.93 2.08
CA VAL A 421 -6.01 -67.80 1.15
C VAL A 421 -5.34 -66.60 1.81
N TYR A 422 -4.80 -65.73 0.97
CA TYR A 422 -3.96 -64.62 1.37
C TYR A 422 -4.36 -63.35 0.62
N ILE A 423 -4.32 -62.22 1.31
CA ILE A 423 -4.58 -60.87 0.78
C ILE A 423 -3.40 -59.98 1.11
N ASP A 424 -3.01 -59.15 0.15
CA ASP A 424 -1.88 -58.22 0.27
C ASP A 424 -2.19 -56.89 -0.43
N GLU A 425 -1.49 -55.82 -0.02
CA GLU A 425 -1.55 -54.46 -0.56
C GLU A 425 -2.97 -53.97 -0.90
N VAL A 426 -3.80 -53.83 0.13
CA VAL A 426 -5.16 -53.30 -0.03
C VAL A 426 -5.09 -51.80 -0.22
N TYR A 427 -5.65 -51.30 -1.33
CA TYR A 427 -5.78 -49.88 -1.64
C TYR A 427 -7.26 -49.50 -1.85
N VAL A 428 -7.70 -48.37 -1.30
CA VAL A 428 -9.03 -47.78 -1.53
C VAL A 428 -8.89 -46.28 -1.74
N GLY A 429 -9.11 -45.80 -2.96
CA GLY A 429 -8.90 -44.40 -3.28
C GLY A 429 -9.18 -44.09 -4.75
N PRO A 430 -8.78 -42.90 -5.24
CA PRO A 430 -8.84 -42.59 -6.67
C PRO A 430 -8.00 -43.59 -7.49
N PRO A 431 -8.34 -43.86 -8.77
CA PRO A 431 -7.53 -44.73 -9.61
C PRO A 431 -6.08 -44.22 -9.71
N PRO A 432 -5.07 -45.08 -9.48
CA PRO A 432 -3.65 -44.70 -9.49
C PRO A 432 -3.10 -44.37 -10.89
#